data_AF-A0A316HVG6-F1
#
_entry.id   AF-A0A316HVG6-F1
#
_cell.length_a   1.000
_cell.length_b   1.000
_cell.length_c   1.000
_cell.angle_alpha   90.00
_cell.angle_beta   90.00
_cell.angle_gamma   90.00
#
_symmetry.space_group_name_H-M   'P 1'
#
loop_
_entity.id
_entity.type
_entity.pdbx_description
1 polymer ?
#
loop_
_entity_poly.entity_id
_entity_poly.type
_entity_poly.pdbx_seq_one_letter_code
_entity_poly.pdbx_strand_id
1 'polypeptide(L)'
;MADHNGKTREVAEYALHVQCPWRVLDGDQLVTGSYDVHQPGPGWTGDGEFDWDVQGANRFDARAGKLTAHLAAEPVVVTSAEVAAWGDLTISLSDDFRIDVLRTGLVRHEEWRFFRPYRDDDHVVVFEEPEDT
;
A
#
# COMPACT_ATOMS: atom_id res chain seq x y z
N MET A 1 -16.54 4.82 -15.67
CA MET A 1 -15.60 5.54 -16.55
C MET A 1 -15.16 4.61 -17.68
N ALA A 2 -15.01 5.04 -18.93
CA ALA A 2 -14.59 4.13 -20.02
C ALA A 2 -13.07 3.86 -19.98
N ASP A 3 -12.63 2.62 -20.19
CA ASP A 3 -11.21 2.29 -20.41
C ASP A 3 -10.75 2.68 -21.83
N HIS A 4 -9.48 2.43 -22.17
CA HIS A 4 -8.92 2.73 -23.50
C HIS A 4 -9.58 1.93 -24.65
N ASN A 5 -10.44 0.96 -24.32
CA ASN A 5 -11.25 0.17 -25.26
C ASN A 5 -12.75 0.57 -25.24
N GLY A 6 -13.11 1.66 -24.56
CA GLY A 6 -14.49 2.15 -24.51
C GLY A 6 -15.40 1.40 -23.53
N LYS A 7 -14.88 0.50 -22.69
CA LYS A 7 -15.70 -0.24 -21.70
C LYS A 7 -15.82 0.54 -20.41
N THR A 8 -17.06 0.69 -19.92
CA THR A 8 -17.31 1.26 -18.59
C THR A 8 -16.70 0.37 -17.50
N ARG A 9 -15.69 0.89 -16.82
CA ARG A 9 -15.05 0.36 -15.63
C ARG A 9 -15.46 1.19 -14.41
N GLU A 10 -15.69 0.49 -13.31
CA GLU A 10 -15.79 1.07 -11.98
C GLU A 10 -14.39 1.43 -11.48
N VAL A 11 -14.21 2.67 -11.03
CA VAL A 11 -12.96 3.18 -10.47
C VAL A 11 -13.27 3.72 -9.10
N ALA A 12 -12.39 3.46 -8.13
CA ALA A 12 -12.49 4.07 -6.82
C ALA A 12 -12.40 5.60 -6.95
N GLU A 13 -13.16 6.32 -6.12
CA GLU A 13 -13.09 7.78 -6.07
C GLU A 13 -11.70 8.27 -5.69
N TYR A 14 -11.02 7.54 -4.81
CA TYR A 14 -9.70 7.84 -4.29
C TYR A 14 -8.71 6.71 -4.60
N ALA A 15 -7.44 7.07 -4.73
CA ALA A 15 -6.32 6.16 -4.88
C ALA A 15 -5.14 6.61 -4.03
N LEU A 16 -4.37 5.62 -3.57
CA LEU A 16 -3.12 5.80 -2.87
C LEU A 16 -2.00 5.14 -3.68
N HIS A 17 -0.95 5.90 -3.97
CA HIS A 17 0.30 5.42 -4.52
C HIS A 17 1.36 5.45 -3.42
N VAL A 18 2.08 4.34 -3.22
CA VAL A 18 3.08 4.20 -2.14
C VAL A 18 4.37 3.62 -2.71
N GLN A 19 5.48 4.33 -2.50
CA GLN A 19 6.83 3.94 -2.93
C GLN A 19 7.83 3.89 -1.77
N CYS A 20 7.34 3.97 -0.54
CA CYS A 20 8.10 3.82 0.70
C CYS A 20 7.57 2.60 1.52
N PRO A 21 8.21 2.24 2.64
CA PRO A 21 7.71 1.19 3.50
C PRO A 21 6.27 1.40 3.94
N TRP A 22 5.48 0.33 3.91
CA TRP A 22 4.11 0.34 4.39
C TRP A 22 3.75 -0.96 5.07
N ARG A 23 2.73 -0.93 5.92
CA ARG A 23 2.20 -2.10 6.62
C ARG A 23 0.68 -2.01 6.76
N VAL A 24 0.04 -3.17 6.73
CA VAL A 24 -1.37 -3.36 7.10
C VAL A 24 -1.43 -4.05 8.45
N LEU A 25 -2.21 -3.48 9.36
CA LEU A 25 -2.43 -3.94 10.71
C LEU A 25 -3.90 -4.29 10.93
N ASP A 26 -4.14 -5.23 11.83
CA ASP A 26 -5.44 -5.54 12.44
C ASP A 26 -5.23 -5.38 13.96
N GLY A 27 -5.71 -4.25 14.51
CA GLY A 27 -5.26 -3.77 15.82
C GLY A 27 -3.74 -3.59 15.86
N ASP A 28 -3.07 -4.33 16.76
CA ASP A 28 -1.60 -4.34 16.89
C ASP A 28 -0.93 -5.47 16.07
N GLN A 29 -1.71 -6.32 15.40
CA GLN A 29 -1.18 -7.46 14.65
C GLN A 29 -0.73 -7.04 13.25
N LEU A 30 0.53 -7.32 12.91
CA LEU A 30 1.03 -7.17 11.54
C LEU A 30 0.41 -8.22 10.61
N VAL A 31 -0.48 -7.78 9.72
CA VAL A 31 -1.14 -8.63 8.72
C VAL A 31 -0.21 -8.87 7.53
N THR A 32 0.32 -7.79 6.97
CA THR A 32 1.28 -7.82 5.85
C THR A 32 2.02 -6.48 5.74
N GLY A 33 3.12 -6.43 4.99
CA GLY A 33 3.82 -5.18 4.70
C GLY A 33 4.74 -5.26 3.49
N SER A 34 5.26 -4.11 3.07
CA SER A 34 6.11 -4.00 1.87
C SER A 34 7.31 -4.94 1.88
N TYR A 35 7.93 -5.14 3.05
CA TYR A 35 9.09 -6.01 3.20
C TYR A 35 8.79 -7.50 3.11
N ASP A 36 7.52 -7.93 3.17
CA ASP A 36 7.15 -9.33 2.96
C ASP A 36 7.45 -9.79 1.52
N VAL A 37 7.59 -8.86 0.56
CA VAL A 37 8.03 -9.16 -0.81
C VAL A 37 9.42 -9.78 -0.85
N HIS A 38 10.32 -9.34 0.04
CA HIS A 38 11.71 -9.83 0.09
C HIS A 38 11.88 -11.07 0.98
N GLN A 39 10.79 -11.68 1.43
CA GLN A 39 10.82 -12.85 2.30
C GLN A 39 10.26 -14.07 1.57
N PRO A 40 10.90 -15.25 1.70
CA PRO A 40 10.37 -16.46 1.10
C PRO A 40 8.97 -16.79 1.62
N GLY A 41 8.10 -17.24 0.71
CA GLY A 41 6.78 -17.72 1.04
C GLY A 41 6.80 -19.06 1.81
N PRO A 42 5.64 -19.51 2.35
CA PRO A 42 5.56 -20.70 3.20
C PRO A 42 6.03 -22.01 2.56
N GLY A 43 6.07 -22.10 1.23
CA GLY A 43 6.49 -23.29 0.49
C GLY A 43 7.97 -23.35 0.13
N TRP A 44 8.77 -22.35 0.49
CA TRP A 44 10.20 -22.33 0.16
C TRP A 44 10.98 -23.32 1.01
N THR A 45 11.78 -24.17 0.35
CA THR A 45 12.54 -25.24 1.02
C THR A 45 13.91 -24.79 1.54
N GLY A 46 14.38 -23.62 1.13
CA GLY A 46 15.75 -23.17 1.39
C GLY A 46 16.76 -23.54 0.30
N ASP A 47 16.33 -24.30 -0.71
CA ASP A 47 17.22 -24.75 -1.78
C ASP A 47 17.38 -23.66 -2.85
N GLY A 48 18.61 -23.18 -3.02
CA GLY A 48 18.97 -22.19 -4.04
C GLY A 48 18.76 -20.73 -3.61
N GLU A 49 18.92 -19.82 -4.57
CA GLU A 49 18.69 -18.39 -4.38
C GLU A 49 17.19 -18.09 -4.45
N PHE A 50 16.70 -17.29 -3.50
CA PHE A 50 15.31 -16.87 -3.48
C PHE A 50 15.09 -15.70 -4.45
N ASP A 51 14.40 -15.98 -5.55
CA ASP A 51 13.97 -14.97 -6.51
C ASP A 51 12.64 -14.33 -6.05
N TRP A 52 12.76 -13.12 -5.47
CA TRP A 52 11.64 -12.40 -4.86
C TRP A 52 10.70 -11.74 -5.88
N ASP A 53 11.16 -11.57 -7.13
CA ASP A 53 10.41 -10.92 -8.22
C ASP A 53 9.47 -11.89 -8.95
N VAL A 54 9.51 -13.18 -8.57
CA VAL A 54 8.57 -14.18 -9.08
C VAL A 54 7.24 -14.06 -8.33
N GLN A 55 6.18 -13.75 -9.08
CA GLN A 55 4.81 -13.69 -8.54
C GLN A 55 4.40 -15.03 -7.89
N GLY A 56 3.85 -14.94 -6.69
CA GLY A 56 3.39 -16.09 -5.90
C GLY A 56 4.48 -16.75 -5.06
N ALA A 57 5.74 -16.32 -5.18
CA ALA A 57 6.87 -16.95 -4.49
C ALA A 57 7.14 -16.34 -3.11
N ASN A 58 6.72 -15.10 -2.87
CA ASN A 58 7.08 -14.36 -1.67
C ASN A 58 6.00 -14.40 -0.57
N ARG A 59 6.38 -13.99 0.63
CA ARG A 59 5.49 -13.97 1.80
C ARG A 59 4.36 -12.96 1.62
N PHE A 60 4.58 -11.87 0.88
CA PHE A 60 3.55 -10.88 0.60
C PHE A 60 2.41 -11.53 -0.19
N ASP A 61 2.68 -12.29 -1.25
CA ASP A 61 1.67 -12.96 -2.05
C ASP A 61 0.76 -13.85 -1.19
N ALA A 62 1.38 -14.65 -0.30
CA ALA A 62 0.64 -15.55 0.59
C ALA A 62 -0.23 -14.78 1.61
N ARG A 63 0.27 -13.67 2.16
CA ARG A 63 -0.46 -12.86 3.14
C ARG A 63 -1.53 -11.99 2.49
N ALA A 64 -1.24 -11.38 1.34
CA ALA A 64 -2.18 -10.61 0.54
C ALA A 64 -3.34 -11.47 0.06
N GLY A 65 -3.08 -12.74 -0.33
CA GLY A 65 -4.15 -13.68 -0.67
C GLY A 65 -5.11 -13.96 0.49
N LYS A 66 -4.57 -14.17 1.69
CA LYS A 66 -5.39 -14.35 2.91
C LYS A 66 -6.19 -13.09 3.27
N LEU A 67 -5.55 -11.92 3.22
CA LEU A 67 -6.21 -10.65 3.47
C LEU A 67 -7.33 -10.41 2.45
N THR A 68 -7.08 -10.63 1.17
CA THR A 68 -8.09 -10.49 0.11
C THR A 68 -9.29 -11.39 0.35
N ALA A 69 -9.06 -12.66 0.72
CA ALA A 69 -10.13 -13.60 1.02
C ALA A 69 -10.95 -13.17 2.26
N HIS A 70 -10.29 -12.65 3.29
CA HIS A 70 -10.95 -12.11 4.49
C HIS A 70 -11.81 -10.89 4.15
N LEU A 71 -11.25 -9.89 3.45
CA LEU A 71 -11.96 -8.67 3.06
C LEU A 71 -13.12 -8.92 2.07
N ALA A 72 -13.07 -10.01 1.31
CA ALA A 72 -14.19 -10.42 0.46
C ALA A 72 -15.38 -10.97 1.27
N ALA A 73 -15.11 -11.60 2.42
CA ALA A 73 -16.13 -12.10 3.32
C ALA A 73 -16.65 -11.00 4.27
N GLU A 74 -15.75 -10.15 4.76
CA GLU A 74 -16.01 -9.06 5.71
C GLU A 74 -15.43 -7.75 5.15
N PRO A 75 -16.18 -7.04 4.29
CA PRO A 75 -15.71 -5.81 3.66
C PRO A 75 -15.55 -4.69 4.68
N VAL A 76 -14.39 -4.04 4.65
CA VAL A 76 -14.09 -2.86 5.47
C VAL A 76 -14.22 -1.56 4.67
N VAL A 77 -14.45 -0.46 5.37
CA VAL A 77 -14.50 0.88 4.78
C VAL A 77 -13.44 1.79 5.38
N VAL A 78 -12.90 2.72 4.59
CA VAL A 78 -12.01 3.77 5.11
C VAL A 78 -12.80 4.72 6.00
N THR A 79 -12.31 4.99 7.20
CA THR A 79 -12.94 5.89 8.19
C THR A 79 -12.18 7.20 8.34
N SER A 80 -10.85 7.19 8.23
CA SER A 80 -10.02 8.40 8.25
C SER A 80 -8.71 8.23 7.49
N ALA A 81 -8.13 9.35 7.07
CA ALA A 81 -6.76 9.43 6.56
C ALA A 81 -6.07 10.62 7.24
N GLU A 82 -4.95 10.35 7.89
CA GLU A 82 -4.23 11.32 8.73
C GLU A 82 -2.77 11.36 8.33
N VAL A 83 -2.27 12.57 8.07
CA VAL A 83 -0.86 12.81 7.78
C VAL A 83 -0.20 13.35 9.04
N ALA A 84 0.79 12.64 9.56
CA ALA A 84 1.56 13.07 10.72
C ALA A 84 2.39 14.33 10.41
N ALA A 85 2.85 15.03 11.44
CA ALA A 85 3.67 16.24 11.28
C ALA A 85 4.93 16.00 10.44
N TRP A 86 5.46 14.79 10.49
CA TRP A 86 6.61 14.34 9.70
C TRP A 86 6.19 13.48 8.51
N GLY A 87 5.00 13.72 7.95
CA GLY A 87 4.51 13.21 6.66
C GLY A 87 4.21 11.72 6.54
N ASP A 88 4.37 10.93 7.60
CA ASP A 88 3.83 9.56 7.66
C ASP A 88 2.31 9.61 7.47
N LEU A 89 1.76 8.64 6.74
CA LEU A 89 0.33 8.55 6.49
C LEU A 89 -0.25 7.35 7.24
N THR A 90 -1.34 7.59 7.96
CA THR A 90 -2.17 6.57 8.59
C THR A 90 -3.55 6.58 7.94
N ILE A 91 -3.99 5.43 7.42
CA ILE A 91 -5.36 5.24 6.95
C ILE A 91 -6.04 4.28 7.91
N SER A 92 -7.10 4.75 8.57
CA SER A 92 -7.93 3.92 9.44
C SER A 92 -9.09 3.33 8.64
N LEU A 93 -9.38 2.06 8.86
CA LEU A 93 -10.52 1.36 8.29
C LEU A 93 -11.44 0.87 9.42
N SER A 94 -12.65 0.43 9.06
CA SER A 94 -13.51 -0.27 10.01
C SER A 94 -12.84 -1.55 10.52
N ASP A 95 -13.35 -2.06 11.64
CA ASP A 95 -12.92 -3.34 12.22
C ASP A 95 -11.42 -3.36 12.58
N ASP A 96 -10.94 -2.23 13.13
CA ASP A 96 -9.57 -2.01 13.64
C ASP A 96 -8.43 -2.22 12.61
N PHE A 97 -8.76 -2.33 11.32
CA PHE A 97 -7.77 -2.36 10.26
C PHE A 97 -7.11 -0.99 10.07
N ARG A 98 -5.80 -1.00 9.83
CA ARG A 98 -5.02 0.22 9.61
C ARG A 98 -3.93 0.01 8.57
N ILE A 99 -3.69 1.04 7.74
CA ILE A 99 -2.54 1.09 6.84
C ILE A 99 -1.61 2.20 7.32
N ASP A 100 -0.39 1.85 7.69
CA ASP A 100 0.67 2.82 7.99
C ASP A 100 1.62 2.89 6.80
N VAL A 101 1.87 4.10 6.32
CA VAL A 101 2.87 4.44 5.31
C VAL A 101 3.97 5.25 6.00
N LEU A 102 5.16 4.67 6.03
CA LEU A 102 6.29 5.12 6.84
C LEU A 102 7.30 5.81 5.92
N ARG A 103 7.44 7.13 6.08
CA ARG A 103 8.41 7.89 5.32
C ARG A 103 9.83 7.54 5.73
N THR A 104 10.71 7.63 4.75
CA THR A 104 12.14 7.38 4.88
C THR A 104 12.98 8.63 4.62
N GLY A 105 12.36 9.73 4.18
CA GLY A 105 13.05 11.00 3.93
C GLY A 105 13.94 10.96 2.69
N LEU A 106 13.58 10.13 1.69
CA LEU A 106 14.35 10.04 0.45
C LEU A 106 14.23 11.32 -0.38
N VAL A 107 15.29 12.12 -0.36
CA VAL A 107 15.42 13.39 -1.11
C VAL A 107 15.09 13.20 -2.59
N ARG A 108 14.20 14.05 -3.12
CA ARG A 108 13.76 14.07 -4.54
C ARG A 108 13.02 12.81 -5.02
N HIS A 109 12.57 11.93 -4.13
CA HIS A 109 11.72 10.80 -4.48
C HIS A 109 10.33 10.98 -3.88
N GLU A 110 9.29 10.82 -4.70
CA GLU A 110 7.92 10.70 -4.21
C GLU A 110 7.82 9.45 -3.35
N GLU A 111 7.45 9.61 -2.08
CA GLU A 111 7.29 8.49 -1.15
C GLU A 111 5.87 7.97 -1.17
N TRP A 112 4.89 8.87 -1.25
CA TRP A 112 3.48 8.52 -1.46
C TRP A 112 2.67 9.68 -2.00
N ARG A 113 1.52 9.34 -2.60
CA ARG A 113 0.53 10.29 -3.10
C ARG A 113 -0.89 9.77 -2.89
N PHE A 114 -1.75 10.62 -2.35
CA PHE A 114 -3.20 10.38 -2.22
C PHE A 114 -3.95 11.32 -3.17
N PHE A 115 -4.83 10.77 -4.00
CA PHE A 115 -5.45 11.53 -5.08
C PHE A 115 -6.77 10.93 -5.57
N ARG A 116 -7.50 11.71 -6.37
CA ARG A 116 -8.65 11.22 -7.14
C ARG A 116 -8.20 10.84 -8.55
N PRO A 117 -8.31 9.56 -8.95
CA PRO A 117 -7.92 9.16 -10.29
C PRO A 117 -8.72 9.88 -11.37
N TYR A 118 -8.05 10.27 -12.46
CA TYR A 118 -8.67 10.83 -13.67
C TYR A 118 -9.42 12.15 -13.46
N ARG A 119 -9.08 12.87 -12.40
CA ARG A 119 -9.46 14.27 -12.18
C ARG A 119 -8.22 15.09 -11.92
N ASP A 120 -8.24 16.33 -12.40
CA ASP A 120 -7.25 17.36 -12.05
C ASP A 120 -7.61 18.06 -10.72
N ASP A 121 -8.36 17.37 -9.84
CA ASP A 121 -8.69 17.86 -8.49
C ASP A 121 -7.42 17.88 -7.62
N ASP A 122 -7.41 18.62 -6.49
CA ASP A 122 -6.23 18.67 -5.60
C ASP A 122 -5.73 17.27 -5.16
N HIS A 123 -4.40 17.08 -5.20
CA HIS A 123 -3.70 15.87 -4.78
C HIS A 123 -2.81 16.16 -3.58
N VAL A 124 -2.65 15.20 -2.67
CA VAL A 124 -1.64 15.26 -1.60
C VAL A 124 -0.45 14.40 -2.02
N VAL A 125 0.71 15.02 -2.20
CA VAL A 125 1.97 14.35 -2.57
C VAL A 125 2.98 14.62 -1.48
N VAL A 126 3.75 13.60 -1.10
CA VAL A 126 4.82 13.76 -0.12
C VAL A 126 6.15 13.27 -0.67
N PHE A 127 7.15 14.15 -0.58
CA PHE A 127 8.53 13.94 -0.97
C PHE A 127 9.41 14.83 -0.08
N GLU A 128 10.68 14.48 0.05
CA GLU A 128 11.66 15.30 0.76
C GLU A 128 12.26 16.34 -0.22
N GLU A 129 12.10 17.62 0.12
CA GLU A 129 12.71 18.74 -0.62
C GLU A 129 14.20 18.86 -0.27
N PRO A 130 15.06 19.22 -1.24
CA PRO A 130 16.46 19.47 -0.94
C PRO A 130 16.60 20.68 -0.01
N GLU A 131 17.46 20.60 1.00
CA GLU A 131 17.87 21.78 1.76
C GLU A 131 18.57 22.77 0.80
N ASP A 132 18.10 24.02 0.77
CA ASP A 132 18.78 25.12 0.05
C ASP A 132 20.21 25.25 0.62
N THR A 133 21.21 24.82 -0.17
CA THR A 133 22.63 24.82 0.19
C THR A 133 23.32 26.10 -0.26
#